data_AF-A0A7C2J2X3-F1
#
_entry.id   AF-A0A7C2J2X3-F1
#
_cell.length_a   1.000
_cell.length_b   1.000
_cell.length_c   1.000
_cell.angle_alpha   90.00
_cell.angle_beta   90.00
_cell.angle_gamma   90.00
#
_symmetry.space_group_name_H-M   'P 1'
#
loop_
_entity.id
_entity.type
_entity.pdbx_description
1 polymer ?
#
loop_
_entity_poly.entity_id
_entity_poly.type
_entity_poly.pdbx_seq_one_letter_code
_entity_poly.pdbx_strand_id
1 'polypeptide(L)'
;MPEKCRVGVCGYDPVLVKGYVKTGDRALWWHISDELYEEYKVKPGDTVSGKILAIYDGTGAKTASPNEHFEWKVSKESGLAVLLPPEAITKYKLTAFHFLELIVEKISGKDVYPGKEQMSTKWWPEEKMKLEYKVGYIE
;
A
#
# COMPACT_ATOMS: atom_id res chain seq x y z
N MET A 1 -17.25 -2.86 6.99
CA MET A 1 -16.96 -3.81 5.92
C MET A 1 -16.09 -3.09 4.91
N PRO A 2 -15.10 -3.75 4.35
CA PRO A 2 -13.90 -3.05 3.93
C PRO A 2 -13.98 -2.37 2.56
N GLU A 3 -13.09 -1.40 2.32
CA GLU A 3 -12.79 -0.96 0.96
C GLU A 3 -11.80 -1.94 0.33
N LYS A 4 -12.14 -2.47 -0.86
CA LYS A 4 -11.21 -3.28 -1.64
C LYS A 4 -10.50 -2.39 -2.66
N CYS A 5 -9.17 -2.36 -2.66
CA CYS A 5 -8.38 -1.51 -3.54
C CYS A 5 -7.23 -2.28 -4.22
N ARG A 6 -6.76 -1.75 -5.35
CA ARG A 6 -5.55 -2.22 -6.02
C ARG A 6 -4.70 -1.02 -6.38
N VAL A 7 -3.58 -0.85 -5.70
CA VAL A 7 -2.79 0.38 -5.69
C VAL A 7 -1.38 0.14 -6.21
N GLY A 8 -0.83 1.14 -6.90
CA GLY A 8 0.61 1.19 -7.18
C GLY A 8 1.40 1.60 -5.94
N VAL A 9 2.55 0.97 -5.73
CA VAL A 9 3.50 1.37 -4.69
C VAL A 9 4.27 2.60 -5.19
N CYS A 10 4.27 3.65 -4.40
CA CYS A 10 5.10 4.84 -4.59
C CYS A 10 6.34 4.74 -3.70
N GLY A 11 7.42 5.43 -4.08
CA GLY A 11 8.59 5.48 -3.23
C GLY A 11 9.86 5.89 -3.92
N TYR A 12 10.96 5.75 -3.20
CA TYR A 12 12.30 5.93 -3.76
C TYR A 12 12.68 4.77 -4.69
N ASP A 13 13.74 4.99 -5.48
CA ASP A 13 14.32 3.92 -6.29
C ASP A 13 14.90 2.81 -5.40
N PRO A 14 15.07 1.58 -5.93
CA PRO A 14 15.53 0.44 -5.13
C PRO A 14 16.89 0.62 -4.44
N VAL A 15 17.79 1.47 -4.97
CA VAL A 15 19.09 1.74 -4.32
C VAL A 15 18.88 2.51 -3.02
N LEU A 16 18.01 3.53 -3.05
CA LEU A 16 17.64 4.28 -1.85
C LEU A 16 16.79 3.45 -0.88
N VAL A 17 15.87 2.63 -1.38
CA VAL A 17 15.05 1.73 -0.53
C VAL A 17 15.94 0.84 0.34
N LYS A 18 17.00 0.25 -0.23
CA LYS A 18 17.99 -0.56 0.51
C LYS A 18 18.61 0.18 1.70
N GLY A 19 18.84 1.49 1.57
CA GLY A 19 19.33 2.34 2.65
C GLY A 19 18.26 2.59 3.70
N TYR A 20 17.09 3.07 3.29
CA TYR A 20 16.03 3.52 4.20
C TYR A 20 15.39 2.39 5.02
N VAL A 21 15.29 1.18 4.47
CA VAL A 21 14.80 0.03 5.27
C VAL A 21 15.70 -0.26 6.48
N LYS A 22 16.98 0.13 6.45
CA LYS A 22 17.92 -0.02 7.57
C LYS A 22 17.84 1.10 8.59
N THR A 23 17.39 2.29 8.19
CA THR A 23 17.24 3.44 9.09
C THR A 23 15.86 3.50 9.75
N GLY A 24 14.87 2.80 9.17
CA GLY A 24 13.48 2.86 9.61
C GLY A 24 12.74 4.11 9.11
N ASP A 25 13.39 4.91 8.27
CA ASP A 25 12.75 6.04 7.60
C ASP A 25 11.80 5.55 6.49
N ARG A 26 10.92 6.44 6.03
CA ARG A 26 9.98 6.14 4.95
C ARG A 26 10.74 5.76 3.68
N ALA A 27 10.43 4.60 3.11
CA ALA A 27 11.03 4.14 1.86
C ALA A 27 9.98 4.05 0.74
N LEU A 28 8.86 3.39 1.04
CA LEU A 28 7.74 3.14 0.13
C LEU A 28 6.41 3.48 0.82
N TRP A 29 5.42 3.86 0.03
CA TRP A 29 4.05 4.15 0.49
C TRP A 29 3.03 3.86 -0.60
N TRP A 30 1.76 3.85 -0.26
CA TRP A 30 0.65 3.94 -1.21
C TRP A 30 -0.31 5.03 -0.77
N HIS A 31 -1.15 5.51 -1.69
CA HIS A 31 -2.14 6.54 -1.38
C HIS A 31 -3.50 5.91 -1.11
N ILE A 32 -4.08 6.21 0.05
CA ILE A 32 -5.48 5.87 0.36
C ILE A 32 -6.42 6.58 -0.61
N SER A 33 -7.61 6.04 -0.87
CA SER A 33 -8.61 6.67 -1.72
C SER A 33 -9.02 8.05 -1.18
N ASP A 34 -9.41 8.95 -2.09
CA ASP A 34 -9.73 10.33 -1.69
C ASP A 34 -11.05 10.34 -0.89
N GLU A 35 -11.94 9.38 -1.20
CA GLU A 35 -13.19 9.12 -0.49
C GLU A 35 -12.94 8.73 0.97
N LEU A 36 -12.03 7.78 1.22
CA LEU A 36 -11.67 7.39 2.59
C LEU A 36 -10.97 8.55 3.32
N TYR A 37 -10.09 9.28 2.63
CA TYR A 37 -9.41 10.44 3.19
C TYR A 37 -10.41 11.49 3.68
N GLU A 38 -11.39 11.86 2.85
CA GLU A 38 -12.39 12.88 3.15
C GLU A 38 -13.42 12.41 4.19
N GLU A 39 -13.99 11.21 4.03
CA GLU A 39 -15.07 10.70 4.89
C GLU A 39 -14.59 10.40 6.31
N TYR A 40 -13.41 9.78 6.43
CA TYR A 40 -12.84 9.42 7.73
C TYR A 40 -11.96 10.52 8.31
N LYS A 41 -11.75 11.62 7.55
CA LYS A 41 -10.92 12.78 7.92
C LYS A 41 -9.54 12.32 8.39
N VAL A 42 -8.89 11.49 7.58
CA VAL A 42 -7.61 10.85 7.91
C VAL A 42 -6.56 11.91 8.19
N LYS A 43 -5.87 11.77 9.33
CA LYS A 43 -4.86 12.71 9.80
C LYS A 43 -3.46 12.13 9.64
N PRO A 44 -2.44 12.99 9.54
CA PRO A 44 -1.06 12.54 9.62
C PRO A 44 -0.81 11.72 10.90
N GLY A 45 -0.14 10.57 10.76
CA GLY A 45 0.15 9.66 11.87
C GLY A 45 -0.99 8.71 12.29
N ASP A 46 -2.17 8.79 11.67
CA ASP A 46 -3.25 7.81 11.86
C ASP A 46 -2.81 6.39 11.44
N THR A 47 -3.59 5.38 11.84
CA THR A 47 -3.33 3.97 11.50
C THR A 47 -4.38 3.45 10.52
N VAL A 48 -3.93 2.73 9.50
CA VAL A 48 -4.79 2.02 8.54
C VAL A 48 -4.54 0.53 8.72
N SER A 49 -5.60 -0.25 8.94
CA SER A 49 -5.49 -1.69 9.09
C SER A 49 -6.40 -2.44 8.13
N GLY A 50 -5.99 -3.65 7.76
CA GLY A 50 -6.75 -4.47 6.85
C GLY A 50 -6.02 -5.74 6.45
N LYS A 51 -6.17 -6.19 5.19
CA LYS A 51 -5.52 -7.39 4.67
C LYS A 51 -4.80 -7.15 3.35
N ILE A 52 -3.65 -7.80 3.18
CA ILE A 52 -2.93 -7.90 1.91
C ILE A 52 -3.44 -9.15 1.19
N LEU A 53 -4.14 -8.97 0.07
CA LEU A 53 -4.69 -10.08 -0.71
C LEU A 53 -3.67 -10.62 -1.72
N ALA A 54 -3.05 -9.72 -2.47
CA ALA A 54 -2.10 -10.09 -3.52
C ALA A 54 -1.07 -9.00 -3.76
N ILE A 55 0.08 -9.42 -4.30
CA ILE A 55 1.19 -8.57 -4.70
C ILE A 55 1.49 -8.87 -6.15
N TYR A 56 1.70 -7.83 -6.94
CA TYR A 56 2.02 -7.90 -8.36
C TYR A 56 3.30 -7.15 -8.63
N ASP A 57 4.13 -7.68 -9.53
CA ASP A 57 5.31 -6.96 -10.03
C ASP A 57 4.94 -6.05 -11.22
N GLY A 58 5.92 -5.29 -11.69
CA GLY A 58 5.77 -4.40 -12.85
C GLY A 58 5.62 -5.12 -14.19
N THR A 59 5.51 -6.45 -14.23
CA THR A 59 5.08 -7.21 -15.42
C THR A 59 3.58 -7.52 -15.40
N GLY A 60 2.91 -7.21 -14.29
CA GLY A 60 1.54 -7.64 -14.00
C GLY A 60 1.46 -9.07 -13.46
N ALA A 61 2.59 -9.74 -13.23
CA ALA A 61 2.59 -11.08 -12.66
C ALA A 61 2.32 -11.02 -11.16
N LYS A 62 1.42 -11.88 -10.68
CA LYS A 62 1.16 -12.03 -9.26
C LYS A 62 2.32 -12.77 -8.61
N THR A 63 3.04 -12.13 -7.70
CA THR A 63 4.23 -12.67 -7.03
C THR A 63 3.91 -13.25 -5.65
N ALA A 64 2.84 -12.81 -5.00
CA ALA A 64 2.39 -13.37 -3.71
C ALA A 64 0.87 -13.25 -3.53
N SER A 65 0.29 -14.13 -2.70
CA SER A 65 -1.12 -14.08 -2.25
C SER A 65 -1.23 -14.33 -0.74
N PRO A 66 -0.69 -13.42 0.11
CA PRO A 66 -0.44 -13.73 1.51
C PRO A 66 -1.71 -13.88 2.37
N ASN A 67 -2.80 -13.16 2.06
CA ASN A 67 -3.99 -13.07 2.91
C ASN A 67 -3.67 -12.68 4.38
N GLU A 68 -2.68 -11.81 4.55
CA GLU A 68 -2.17 -11.42 5.87
C GLU A 68 -2.77 -10.10 6.33
N HIS A 69 -3.03 -10.00 7.64
CA HIS A 69 -3.43 -8.74 8.24
C HIS A 69 -2.27 -7.76 8.33
N PHE A 70 -2.58 -6.48 8.15
CA PHE A 70 -1.64 -5.40 8.37
C PHE A 70 -2.26 -4.30 9.23
N GLU A 71 -1.40 -3.56 9.91
CA GLU A 71 -1.71 -2.28 10.55
C GLU A 71 -0.51 -1.34 10.31
N TRP A 72 -0.71 -0.33 9.47
CA TRP A 72 0.35 0.55 8.99
C TRP A 72 0.03 2.00 9.30
N LYS A 73 1.08 2.81 9.42
CA LYS A 73 0.95 4.23 9.76
C LYS A 73 0.79 5.08 8.51
N VAL A 74 -0.05 6.08 8.62
CA VAL A 74 -0.11 7.21 7.70
C VAL A 74 1.10 8.12 7.96
N SER A 75 1.61 8.72 6.88
CA SER A 75 2.71 9.69 6.90
C SER A 75 2.47 10.79 7.94
N LYS A 76 3.58 11.33 8.49
CA LYS A 76 3.52 12.48 9.39
C LYS A 76 3.28 13.81 8.65
N GLU A 77 3.45 13.81 7.33
CA GLU A 77 3.34 14.98 6.46
C GLU A 77 1.94 15.12 5.86
N SER A 78 1.22 14.02 5.63
CA SER A 78 -0.10 14.02 5.00
C SER A 78 -0.94 12.84 5.44
N GLY A 79 -2.27 13.03 5.51
CA GLY A 79 -3.25 11.98 5.77
C GLY A 79 -3.45 10.99 4.60
N LEU A 80 -2.82 11.22 3.44
CA LEU A 80 -3.06 10.43 2.22
C LEU A 80 -2.12 9.24 2.06
N ALA A 81 -0.89 9.32 2.55
CA ALA A 81 0.15 8.34 2.26
C ALA A 81 0.26 7.31 3.40
N VAL A 82 -0.08 6.05 3.12
CA VAL A 82 0.11 4.92 4.04
C VAL A 82 1.49 4.34 3.82
N LEU A 83 2.33 4.35 4.86
CA LEU A 83 3.73 3.94 4.79
C LEU A 83 3.86 2.42 4.86
N LEU A 84 4.61 1.83 3.93
CA LEU A 84 4.98 0.43 4.05
C LEU A 84 6.11 0.30 5.07
N PRO A 85 5.96 -0.54 6.11
CA PRO A 85 6.99 -0.71 7.12
C PRO A 85 8.15 -1.55 6.56
N PRO A 86 9.40 -1.37 7.05
CA PRO A 86 10.57 -2.09 6.56
C PRO A 86 10.40 -3.61 6.52
N GLU A 87 9.67 -4.18 7.48
CA GLU A 87 9.39 -5.61 7.58
C GLU A 87 8.55 -6.10 6.39
N ALA A 88 7.54 -5.33 5.98
CA ALA A 88 6.73 -5.68 4.80
C ALA A 88 7.54 -5.51 3.51
N ILE A 89 8.33 -4.43 3.41
CA ILE A 89 9.18 -4.17 2.25
C ILE A 89 10.18 -5.30 2.03
N THR A 90 10.88 -5.71 3.09
CA THR A 90 11.88 -6.78 3.04
C THR A 90 11.24 -8.15 2.84
N LYS A 91 10.16 -8.48 3.56
CA LYS A 91 9.45 -9.76 3.43
C LYS A 91 8.97 -10.03 2.01
N TYR A 92 8.43 -9.00 1.35
CA TYR A 92 7.83 -9.13 0.01
C TYR A 92 8.71 -8.57 -1.11
N LYS A 93 9.94 -8.13 -0.80
CA LYS A 93 10.88 -7.54 -1.75
C LYS A 93 10.26 -6.40 -2.58
N LEU A 94 9.54 -5.51 -1.90
CA LEU A 94 8.76 -4.46 -2.55
C LEU A 94 9.64 -3.34 -3.08
N THR A 95 9.20 -2.76 -4.18
CA THR A 95 9.80 -1.56 -4.81
C THR A 95 8.68 -0.65 -5.30
N ALA A 96 9.00 0.56 -5.75
CA ALA A 96 8.06 1.45 -6.42
C ALA A 96 7.51 0.90 -7.77
N PHE A 97 7.97 -0.29 -8.20
CA PHE A 97 7.52 -0.99 -9.40
C PHE A 97 6.57 -2.17 -9.08
N HIS A 98 5.95 -2.15 -7.90
CA HIS A 98 4.99 -3.16 -7.47
C HIS A 98 3.58 -2.58 -7.32
N PHE A 99 2.60 -3.47 -7.33
CA PHE A 99 1.21 -3.16 -7.03
C PHE A 99 0.70 -4.07 -5.91
N LEU A 100 -0.20 -3.55 -5.08
CA LEU A 100 -0.80 -4.27 -3.96
C LEU A 100 -2.31 -4.32 -4.15
N GLU A 101 -2.89 -5.50 -4.04
CA GLU A 101 -4.34 -5.66 -3.84
C GLU A 101 -4.60 -5.81 -2.35
N LEU A 102 -5.35 -4.87 -1.79
CA LEU A 102 -5.58 -4.72 -0.36
C LEU A 102 -7.08 -4.66 -0.05
N ILE A 103 -7.39 -4.99 1.19
CA ILE A 103 -8.65 -4.73 1.85
C ILE A 103 -8.34 -3.76 2.98
N VAL A 104 -9.01 -2.60 3.03
CA VAL A 104 -8.92 -1.64 4.13
C VAL A 104 -10.11 -1.83 5.04
N GLU A 105 -9.88 -2.29 6.27
CA GLU A 105 -10.92 -2.64 7.23
C GLU A 105 -11.19 -1.51 8.23
N LYS A 106 -10.13 -0.84 8.72
CA LYS A 106 -10.25 0.23 9.72
C LYS A 106 -9.29 1.39 9.47
N ILE A 107 -9.72 2.57 9.90
CA ILE A 107 -8.94 3.80 9.96
C ILE A 107 -9.02 4.35 11.38
N SER A 108 -7.88 4.44 12.06
CA SER A 108 -7.76 4.85 13.47
C SER A 108 -8.81 4.20 14.39
N GLY A 109 -8.96 2.88 14.22
CA GLY A 109 -9.88 2.04 14.99
C GLY A 109 -11.35 2.10 14.57
N LYS A 110 -11.73 2.99 13.65
CA LYS A 110 -13.09 3.07 13.10
C LYS A 110 -13.24 2.12 11.93
N ASP A 111 -14.33 1.36 11.92
CA ASP A 111 -14.65 0.47 10.80
C ASP A 111 -14.95 1.29 9.55
N VAL A 112 -14.28 0.93 8.46
CA VAL A 112 -14.60 1.42 7.13
C VAL A 112 -15.91 0.77 6.68
N TYR A 113 -16.79 1.55 6.04
CA TYR A 113 -18.09 1.18 5.45
C TYR A 113 -18.84 0.05 6.19
N PRO A 114 -19.31 0.27 7.43
CA PRO A 114 -19.99 -0.77 8.21
C PRO A 114 -21.20 -1.32 7.43
N GLY A 115 -21.20 -2.63 7.18
CA GLY A 115 -22.28 -3.33 6.46
C GLY A 115 -22.29 -3.20 4.92
N LYS A 116 -21.29 -2.57 4.29
CA LYS A 116 -21.16 -2.47 2.82
C LYS A 116 -19.73 -2.76 2.38
N GLU A 117 -19.55 -3.58 1.34
CA GLU A 117 -18.27 -3.68 0.64
C GLU A 117 -18.25 -2.63 -0.48
N GLN A 118 -17.16 -1.86 -0.56
CA GLN A 118 -17.01 -0.83 -1.56
C GLN A 118 -15.72 -1.06 -2.35
N MET A 119 -15.84 -1.02 -3.68
CA MET A 119 -14.66 -1.02 -4.54
C MET A 119 -14.07 0.40 -4.52
N SER A 120 -12.78 0.48 -4.24
CA SER A 120 -12.04 1.74 -4.29
C SER A 120 -12.07 2.32 -5.70
N THR A 121 -12.12 3.64 -5.82
CA THR A 121 -11.83 4.32 -7.09
C THR A 121 -10.37 4.15 -7.50
N LYS A 122 -9.47 3.88 -6.54
CA LYS A 122 -8.07 3.48 -6.77
C LYS A 122 -7.99 1.97 -7.01
N TRP A 123 -8.59 1.54 -8.12
CA TRP A 123 -8.46 0.18 -8.63
C TRP A 123 -7.64 0.18 -9.93
N TRP A 124 -6.35 -0.14 -9.82
CA TRP A 124 -5.45 -0.21 -10.97
C TRP A 124 -5.87 -1.34 -11.92
N PRO A 125 -6.14 -1.03 -13.21
CA PRO A 125 -6.45 -2.05 -14.21
C PRO A 125 -5.25 -2.97 -14.47
N GLU A 126 -5.50 -4.24 -14.79
CA GLU A 126 -4.45 -5.26 -14.97
C GLU A 126 -3.50 -4.93 -16.11
N GLU A 127 -4.05 -4.39 -17.19
CA GLU A 127 -3.28 -3.94 -18.34
C GLU A 127 -2.35 -2.77 -18.01
N LYS A 128 -2.68 -1.95 -16.99
CA LYS A 128 -1.86 -0.83 -16.53
C LYS A 128 -0.82 -1.20 -15.48
N MET A 129 -0.84 -2.45 -14.98
CA MET A 129 0.21 -2.97 -14.09
C MET A 129 1.48 -3.41 -14.84
N LYS A 130 1.52 -3.22 -16.16
CA LYS A 130 2.65 -3.57 -17.04
C LYS A 130 3.51 -2.32 -17.27
N LEU A 131 4.60 -2.23 -16.53
CA LEU A 131 5.56 -1.14 -16.60
C LEU A 131 6.66 -1.46 -17.62
N GLU A 132 6.92 -0.51 -18.52
CA GLU A 132 8.00 -0.60 -19.50
C GLU A 132 9.36 -0.63 -18.78
N TYR A 133 9.56 0.30 -17.85
CA TYR A 133 10.73 0.36 -16.99
C TYR A 133 10.45 -0.18 -15.59
N LYS A 134 11.36 -1.01 -15.09
CA LYS A 134 11.25 -1.64 -13.77
C LYS A 134 12.63 -2.00 -13.25
N VAL A 135 12.82 -1.78 -11.95
CA VAL A 135 14.03 -2.18 -11.23
C VAL A 135 13.63 -3.12 -10.10
N GLY A 136 14.31 -4.26 -10.02
CA GLY A 136 14.09 -5.25 -8.98
C GLY A 136 14.54 -4.76 -7.61
N TYR A 137 14.10 -5.48 -6.58
CA TYR A 137 14.60 -5.27 -5.22
C TYR A 137 16.11 -5.50 -5.14
N ILE A 138 16.81 -4.67 -4.37
CA ILE A 138 18.25 -4.75 -4.15
C ILE A 138 18.49 -5.11 -2.68
N GLU A 139 19.14 -6.26 -2.46
CA GLU A 139 19.60 -6.75 -1.14
C GLU A 139 20.72 -5.88 -0.56
#